data_AF-A0A955VQ32-F1
#
_entry.id   AF-A0A955VQ32-F1
#
_cell.length_a   1.000
_cell.length_b   1.000
_cell.length_c   1.000
_cell.angle_alpha   90.00
_cell.angle_beta   90.00
_cell.angle_gamma   90.00
#
_symmetry.space_group_name_H-M   'P 1'
#
loop_
_entity.id
_entity.type
_entity.pdbx_description
1 polymer ?
#
loop_
_entity_poly.entity_id
_entity_poly.type
_entity_poly.pdbx_seq_one_letter_code
_entity_poly.pdbx_strand_id
1 'polypeptide(L)'
;MLRKLRSVWGEINGLVTVADVLEIAGFWLYRGTTRRTMSVAIAFAGLLLIDRKVDIGLSLASALTGTSTIFIVSFVGGIALMLISGSIVRSHETLAEAKGSNLLEDMKKARAAEHRQHLWEQVFVHELAFETPEAIAREERLVEEMRDDLDRLCLPHARRRLSDERRRELKGVMRELGLTYDGFELAYDYAISVPMSRSMLYHRVRHDLAPIKFWYDGAPFHHTDTKLGEWFDGSEVLQAARQDAGLTWRRMYRYSIVRYWHKLWFRVITHAIQQRIARASVELDRKYPPYHFATDHFLWPGPQTQTVVRRQLGEEALSELVAARRKIIARVLDADPRRAVRLMRRALLGNFEVATLLRARYDPFYVTGEIDAAWSEDVGRYELTQGEIEDLQLDLDRYGRRRRAIEEFLAARPEIGPAARRALLVA
;
A
#
# COMPACT_ATOMS: atom_id res chain seq x y z
N MET A 1 -14.81 9.33 -23.38
CA MET A 1 -15.19 9.01 -21.97
C MET A 1 -16.02 7.73 -21.86
N LEU A 2 -17.13 7.59 -22.60
CA LEU A 2 -18.02 6.41 -22.55
C LEU A 2 -17.34 5.06 -22.84
N ARG A 3 -16.41 4.99 -23.80
CA ARG A 3 -15.64 3.76 -24.09
C ARG A 3 -14.71 3.35 -22.94
N LYS A 4 -14.09 4.32 -22.24
CA LYS A 4 -13.29 4.05 -21.03
C LYS A 4 -14.17 3.57 -19.87
N LEU A 5 -15.34 4.19 -19.68
CA LEU A 5 -16.33 3.76 -18.67
C LEU A 5 -16.85 2.35 -18.94
N ARG A 6 -17.14 2.00 -20.20
CA ARG A 6 -17.56 0.65 -20.58
C ARG A 6 -16.47 -0.40 -20.35
N SER A 7 -15.21 -0.05 -20.62
CA SER A 7 -14.05 -0.91 -20.33
C SER A 7 -13.90 -1.15 -18.82
N VAL A 8 -13.97 -0.08 -18.02
CA VAL A 8 -13.90 -0.16 -16.56
C VAL A 8 -15.05 -1.00 -16.02
N TRP A 9 -16.28 -0.79 -16.52
CA TRP A 9 -17.44 -1.58 -16.12
C TRP A 9 -17.26 -3.07 -16.44
N GLY A 10 -16.75 -3.41 -17.62
CA GLY A 10 -16.45 -4.80 -17.99
C GLY A 10 -15.34 -5.46 -17.16
N GLU A 11 -14.48 -4.68 -16.53
CA GLU A 11 -13.46 -5.16 -15.57
C GLU A 11 -14.03 -5.30 -14.15
N ILE A 12 -14.98 -4.45 -13.78
CA ILE A 12 -15.67 -4.48 -12.48
C ILE A 12 -16.70 -5.62 -12.41
N ASN A 13 -17.31 -6.01 -13.55
CA ASN A 13 -18.44 -6.94 -13.62
C ASN A 13 -18.15 -8.37 -13.11
N GLY A 14 -16.90 -8.71 -12.81
CA GLY A 14 -16.52 -9.97 -12.13
C GLY A 14 -16.07 -9.79 -10.68
N LEU A 15 -15.76 -8.55 -10.27
CA LEU A 15 -15.23 -8.23 -8.95
C LEU A 15 -16.35 -7.89 -7.96
N VAL A 16 -17.38 -7.20 -8.44
CA VAL A 16 -18.49 -6.69 -7.65
C VAL A 16 -19.59 -7.74 -7.62
N THR A 17 -19.97 -8.15 -6.41
CA THR A 17 -21.11 -9.04 -6.19
C THR A 17 -22.43 -8.29 -6.26
N VAL A 18 -23.53 -9.03 -6.41
CA VAL A 18 -24.87 -8.42 -6.33
C VAL A 18 -25.04 -7.66 -5.00
N ALA A 19 -24.50 -8.18 -3.90
CA ALA A 19 -24.55 -7.50 -2.61
C ALA A 19 -23.85 -6.14 -2.64
N ASP A 20 -22.66 -6.05 -3.26
CA ASP A 20 -21.94 -4.78 -3.42
C ASP A 20 -22.72 -3.78 -4.30
N VAL A 21 -23.40 -4.26 -5.35
CA VAL A 21 -24.29 -3.41 -6.16
C VAL A 21 -25.47 -2.91 -5.34
N LEU A 22 -26.09 -3.76 -4.51
CA LEU A 22 -27.19 -3.38 -3.62
C LEU A 22 -26.72 -2.38 -2.57
N GLU A 23 -25.51 -2.52 -2.03
CA GLU A 23 -24.94 -1.56 -1.08
C GLU A 23 -24.70 -0.20 -1.73
N ILE A 24 -24.07 -0.18 -2.92
CA ILE A 24 -23.83 1.05 -3.66
C ILE A 24 -25.16 1.70 -4.04
N ALA A 25 -26.12 0.94 -4.57
CA ALA A 25 -27.44 1.43 -4.91
C ALA A 25 -28.16 1.97 -3.67
N GLY A 26 -28.10 1.26 -2.55
CA GLY A 26 -28.65 1.67 -1.26
C GLY A 26 -28.01 2.98 -0.76
N PHE A 27 -26.69 3.11 -0.84
CA PHE A 27 -25.97 4.33 -0.49
C PHE A 27 -26.34 5.51 -1.39
N TRP A 28 -26.46 5.30 -2.70
CA TRP A 28 -26.88 6.33 -3.64
C TRP A 28 -28.35 6.74 -3.46
N LEU A 29 -29.23 5.78 -3.14
CA LEU A 29 -30.61 6.06 -2.77
C LEU A 29 -30.66 6.87 -1.49
N TYR A 30 -29.96 6.43 -0.44
CA TYR A 30 -29.87 7.10 0.85
C TYR A 30 -29.28 8.51 0.74
N ARG A 31 -28.08 8.68 0.16
CA ARG A 31 -27.41 9.99 0.03
C ARG A 31 -28.10 10.89 -0.99
N GLY A 32 -28.75 10.30 -2.00
CA GLY A 32 -29.53 11.00 -3.01
C GLY A 32 -30.91 11.45 -2.51
N THR A 33 -31.43 10.89 -1.41
CA THR A 33 -32.77 11.21 -0.89
C THR A 33 -32.93 12.69 -0.62
N THR A 34 -31.99 13.36 0.03
CA THR A 34 -32.08 14.80 0.34
C THR A 34 -32.16 15.65 -0.92
N ARG A 35 -31.29 15.41 -1.91
CA ARG A 35 -31.32 16.15 -3.18
C ARG A 35 -32.59 15.88 -4.00
N ARG A 36 -33.04 14.62 -4.07
CA ARG A 36 -34.24 14.24 -4.82
C ARG A 36 -35.50 14.78 -4.15
N THR A 37 -35.59 14.68 -2.83
CA THR A 37 -36.73 15.19 -2.05
C THR A 37 -36.81 16.71 -2.16
N MET A 38 -35.68 17.41 -2.13
CA MET A 38 -35.63 18.85 -2.36
C MET A 38 -36.04 19.22 -3.80
N SER A 39 -35.58 18.47 -4.81
CA SER A 39 -35.97 18.69 -6.21
C SER A 39 -37.45 18.44 -6.46
N VAL A 40 -38.00 17.39 -5.86
CA VAL A 40 -39.44 17.06 -5.89
C VAL A 40 -40.24 18.13 -5.16
N ALA A 41 -39.80 18.57 -3.98
CA ALA A 41 -40.45 19.66 -3.26
C ALA A 41 -40.47 20.98 -4.05
N ILE A 42 -39.35 21.32 -4.72
CA ILE A 42 -39.26 22.50 -5.61
C ILE A 42 -40.18 22.34 -6.82
N ALA A 43 -40.19 21.18 -7.48
CA ALA A 43 -41.04 20.91 -8.63
C ALA A 43 -42.54 20.96 -8.26
N PHE A 44 -42.92 20.39 -7.11
CA PHE A 44 -44.28 20.46 -6.60
C PHE A 44 -44.67 21.87 -6.16
N ALA A 45 -43.78 22.64 -5.52
CA ALA A 45 -44.04 24.04 -5.20
C ALA A 45 -44.24 24.87 -6.47
N GLY A 46 -43.44 24.63 -7.51
CA GLY A 46 -43.62 25.24 -8.83
C GLY A 46 -44.96 24.86 -9.47
N LEU A 47 -45.34 23.57 -9.42
CA LEU A 47 -46.62 23.10 -9.93
C LEU A 47 -47.80 23.69 -9.17
N LEU A 48 -47.76 23.81 -7.84
CA LEU A 48 -48.81 24.47 -7.03
C LEU A 48 -48.96 25.97 -7.36
N LEU A 49 -47.87 26.65 -7.71
CA LEU A 49 -47.91 28.05 -8.16
C LEU A 49 -48.52 28.19 -9.57
N ILE A 50 -48.30 27.21 -10.44
CA ILE A 50 -48.91 27.15 -11.79
C ILE A 50 -50.38 26.72 -11.70
N ASP A 51 -50.70 25.78 -10.81
CA ASP A 51 -52.04 25.27 -10.56
C ASP A 51 -53.01 26.38 -10.14
N ARG A 52 -52.54 27.30 -9.28
CA ARG A 52 -53.26 28.55 -8.95
C ARG A 52 -53.64 29.41 -10.16
N LYS A 53 -53.02 29.19 -11.32
CA LYS A 53 -53.26 29.93 -12.57
C LYS A 53 -53.96 29.10 -13.65
N VAL A 54 -53.94 27.76 -13.57
CA VAL A 54 -54.35 26.88 -14.69
C VAL A 54 -55.31 25.75 -14.26
N ASP A 55 -55.61 25.60 -12.96
CA ASP A 55 -56.55 24.63 -12.38
C ASP A 55 -56.32 23.19 -12.88
N ILE A 56 -55.12 22.69 -12.60
CA ILE A 56 -54.58 21.35 -12.83
C ILE A 56 -55.07 20.36 -11.73
N GLY A 57 -55.71 20.85 -10.65
CA GLY A 57 -56.35 20.03 -9.62
C GLY A 57 -55.39 19.42 -8.60
N LEU A 58 -54.23 20.05 -8.35
CA LEU A 58 -53.21 19.56 -7.43
C LEU A 58 -53.44 20.12 -6.02
N SER A 59 -53.98 19.28 -5.12
CA SER A 59 -54.14 19.68 -3.72
C SER A 59 -52.79 19.69 -2.97
N LEU A 60 -52.64 20.61 -1.99
CA LEU A 60 -51.47 20.64 -1.09
C LEU A 60 -51.24 19.28 -0.41
N ALA A 61 -52.32 18.58 -0.06
CA ALA A 61 -52.26 17.24 0.51
C ALA A 61 -51.61 16.24 -0.46
N SER A 62 -51.98 16.24 -1.74
CA SER A 62 -51.38 15.35 -2.74
C SER A 62 -49.88 15.61 -2.94
N ALA A 63 -49.46 16.88 -2.89
CA ALA A 63 -48.06 17.28 -3.00
C ALA A 63 -47.22 16.82 -1.79
N LEU A 64 -47.77 17.00 -0.57
CA LEU A 64 -47.13 16.55 0.67
C LEU A 64 -47.03 15.02 0.73
N THR A 65 -48.11 14.31 0.36
CA THR A 65 -48.11 12.84 0.31
C THR A 65 -47.13 12.32 -0.72
N GLY A 66 -47.13 12.84 -1.95
CA GLY A 66 -46.20 12.42 -3.00
C GLY A 66 -44.73 12.63 -2.62
N THR A 67 -44.39 13.80 -2.06
CA THR A 67 -43.03 14.11 -1.61
C THR A 67 -42.61 13.21 -0.44
N SER A 68 -43.51 12.99 0.53
CA SER A 68 -43.26 12.12 1.68
C SER A 68 -43.09 10.66 1.27
N THR A 69 -43.91 10.15 0.34
CA THR A 69 -43.79 8.79 -0.18
C THR A 69 -42.47 8.60 -0.92
N ILE A 70 -42.06 9.54 -1.78
CA ILE A 70 -40.76 9.46 -2.47
C ILE A 70 -39.60 9.49 -1.47
N PHE A 71 -39.67 10.34 -0.45
CA PHE A 71 -38.68 10.39 0.63
C PHE A 71 -38.62 9.06 1.39
N ILE A 72 -39.75 8.56 1.89
CA ILE A 72 -39.84 7.32 2.67
C ILE A 72 -39.36 6.13 1.85
N VAL A 73 -39.83 5.95 0.61
CA VAL A 73 -39.43 4.83 -0.24
C VAL A 73 -37.94 4.88 -0.56
N SER A 74 -37.41 6.06 -0.90
CA SER A 74 -35.98 6.19 -1.22
C SER A 74 -35.10 6.03 0.02
N PHE A 75 -35.54 6.51 1.19
CA PHE A 75 -34.79 6.48 2.44
C PHE A 75 -34.83 5.08 3.07
N VAL A 76 -36.03 4.55 3.30
CA VAL A 76 -36.24 3.21 3.87
C VAL A 76 -35.74 2.14 2.90
N GLY A 77 -36.03 2.26 1.59
CA GLY A 77 -35.50 1.36 0.58
C GLY A 77 -33.98 1.41 0.50
N GLY A 78 -33.38 2.61 0.57
CA GLY A 78 -31.93 2.76 0.63
C GLY A 78 -31.31 2.08 1.85
N ILE A 79 -31.86 2.31 3.05
CA ILE A 79 -31.41 1.68 4.29
C ILE A 79 -31.58 0.15 4.24
N ALA A 80 -32.73 -0.34 3.79
CA ALA A 80 -33.00 -1.77 3.69
C ALA A 80 -32.00 -2.47 2.77
N LEU A 81 -31.71 -1.87 1.61
CA LEU A 81 -30.69 -2.37 0.69
C LEU A 81 -29.30 -2.43 1.34
N MET A 82 -28.90 -1.37 2.05
CA MET A 82 -27.62 -1.32 2.77
C MET A 82 -27.54 -2.34 3.92
N LEU A 83 -28.66 -2.60 4.61
CA LEU A 83 -28.70 -3.59 5.71
C LEU A 83 -28.65 -5.03 5.18
N ILE A 84 -29.39 -5.32 4.11
CA ILE A 84 -29.40 -6.65 3.49
C ILE A 84 -28.03 -6.95 2.89
N SER A 85 -27.47 -6.02 2.11
CA SER A 85 -26.12 -6.17 1.57
C SER A 85 -25.08 -6.28 2.68
N GLY A 86 -25.16 -5.39 3.67
CA GLY A 86 -24.24 -5.33 4.79
C GLY A 86 -24.23 -6.60 5.63
N SER A 87 -25.37 -7.26 5.84
CA SER A 87 -25.42 -8.51 6.61
C SER A 87 -24.73 -9.67 5.90
N ILE A 88 -24.94 -9.82 4.58
CA ILE A 88 -24.29 -10.88 3.78
C ILE A 88 -22.79 -10.61 3.68
N VAL A 89 -22.42 -9.37 3.35
CA VAL A 89 -21.02 -8.97 3.16
C VAL A 89 -20.23 -9.07 4.46
N ARG A 90 -20.76 -8.51 5.57
CA ARG A 90 -20.10 -8.58 6.88
C ARG A 90 -19.91 -10.01 7.35
N SER A 91 -20.85 -10.92 7.09
CA SER A 91 -20.69 -12.33 7.50
C SER A 91 -19.46 -12.97 6.87
N HIS A 92 -19.16 -12.66 5.60
CA HIS A 92 -17.99 -13.17 4.90
C HIS A 92 -16.71 -12.43 5.31
N GLU A 93 -16.78 -11.11 5.54
CA GLU A 93 -15.64 -10.34 6.04
C GLU A 93 -15.23 -10.78 7.44
N THR A 94 -16.18 -10.85 8.37
CA THR A 94 -15.96 -11.35 9.73
C THR A 94 -15.42 -12.77 9.71
N LEU A 95 -15.88 -13.62 8.79
CA LEU A 95 -15.33 -14.96 8.63
C LEU A 95 -13.89 -14.91 8.09
N ALA A 96 -13.58 -14.09 7.09
CA ALA A 96 -12.22 -13.93 6.58
C ALA A 96 -11.26 -13.39 7.65
N GLU A 97 -11.70 -12.40 8.44
CA GLU A 97 -10.99 -11.87 9.59
C GLU A 97 -10.75 -12.95 10.65
N ALA A 98 -11.79 -13.73 11.00
CA ALA A 98 -11.69 -14.85 11.93
C ALA A 98 -10.79 -15.98 11.40
N LYS A 99 -10.69 -16.13 10.08
CA LYS A 99 -9.77 -17.06 9.39
C LYS A 99 -8.37 -16.47 9.19
N GLY A 100 -8.03 -15.41 9.91
CA GLY A 100 -6.66 -14.90 10.00
C GLY A 100 -6.25 -13.93 8.89
N SER A 101 -7.18 -13.20 8.27
CA SER A 101 -6.79 -12.12 7.32
C SER A 101 -5.85 -11.10 7.98
N ASN A 102 -5.98 -10.86 9.29
CA ASN A 102 -5.09 -9.98 10.05
C ASN A 102 -3.73 -10.64 10.35
N LEU A 103 -3.64 -11.97 10.34
CA LEU A 103 -2.40 -12.71 10.59
C LEU A 103 -1.43 -12.66 9.40
N LEU A 104 -1.87 -12.17 8.24
CA LEU A 104 -0.98 -11.89 7.11
C LEU A 104 0.07 -10.82 7.45
N GLU A 105 -0.25 -9.94 8.41
CA GLU A 105 0.71 -9.01 9.01
C GLU A 105 1.89 -9.76 9.64
N ASP A 106 1.59 -10.77 10.47
CA ASP A 106 2.61 -11.56 11.17
C ASP A 106 3.44 -12.39 10.20
N MET A 107 2.82 -12.93 9.14
CA MET A 107 3.57 -13.65 8.09
C MET A 107 4.56 -12.76 7.34
N LYS A 108 4.16 -11.52 7.06
CA LYS A 108 5.06 -10.54 6.46
C LYS A 108 6.20 -10.21 7.42
N LYS A 109 5.93 -10.03 8.71
CA LYS A 109 6.96 -9.84 9.75
C LYS A 109 7.88 -11.06 9.90
N ALA A 110 7.38 -12.28 9.68
CA ALA A 110 8.19 -13.50 9.73
C ALA A 110 9.27 -13.54 8.62
N ARG A 111 9.13 -12.74 7.56
CA ARG A 111 10.15 -12.55 6.51
C ARG A 111 11.03 -11.32 6.74
N ALA A 112 11.04 -10.76 7.95
CA ALA A 112 11.81 -9.56 8.24
C ALA A 112 13.30 -9.68 7.89
N ALA A 113 13.90 -10.86 8.04
CA ALA A 113 15.29 -11.10 7.65
C ALA A 113 15.53 -10.94 6.14
N GLU A 114 14.63 -11.47 5.30
CA GLU A 114 14.70 -11.33 3.84
C GLU A 114 14.53 -9.86 3.43
N HIS A 115 13.55 -9.18 4.00
CA HIS A 115 13.31 -7.76 3.71
C HIS A 115 14.48 -6.88 4.16
N ARG A 116 15.08 -7.19 5.32
CA ARG A 116 16.25 -6.50 5.84
C ARG A 116 17.45 -6.66 4.92
N GLN A 117 17.75 -7.88 4.48
CA GLN A 117 18.80 -8.14 3.49
C GLN A 117 18.56 -7.33 2.22
N HIS A 118 17.34 -7.39 1.69
CA HIS A 118 16.98 -6.66 0.47
C HIS A 118 17.14 -5.14 0.62
N LEU A 119 16.73 -4.57 1.77
CA LEU A 119 16.91 -3.14 2.04
C LEU A 119 18.38 -2.73 2.14
N TRP A 120 19.20 -3.58 2.75
CA TRP A 120 20.63 -3.35 2.82
C TRP A 120 21.24 -3.27 1.43
N GLU A 121 21.00 -4.30 0.62
CA GLU A 121 21.57 -4.44 -0.72
C GLU A 121 21.09 -3.35 -1.70
N GLN A 122 19.83 -2.91 -1.58
CA GLN A 122 19.20 -2.06 -2.60
C GLN A 122 19.10 -0.58 -2.21
N VAL A 123 19.28 -0.26 -0.93
CA VAL A 123 19.12 1.10 -0.41
C VAL A 123 20.36 1.50 0.37
N PHE A 124 20.62 0.83 1.49
CA PHE A 124 21.58 1.34 2.47
C PHE A 124 23.03 1.20 2.04
N VAL A 125 23.40 0.15 1.28
CA VAL A 125 24.79 0.00 0.79
C VAL A 125 25.23 1.19 -0.06
N HIS A 126 24.31 1.84 -0.76
CA HIS A 126 24.59 3.03 -1.56
C HIS A 126 24.74 4.29 -0.69
N GLU A 127 24.05 4.36 0.45
CA GLU A 127 24.24 5.42 1.44
C GLU A 127 25.60 5.32 2.15
N LEU A 128 26.24 4.15 2.18
CA LEU A 128 27.59 3.99 2.73
C LEU A 128 28.68 4.64 1.90
N ALA A 129 28.41 4.97 0.63
CA ALA A 129 29.40 5.56 -0.25
C ALA A 129 30.02 6.85 0.30
N PHE A 130 29.30 7.52 1.21
CA PHE A 130 29.67 8.78 1.85
C PHE A 130 30.50 8.64 3.14
N GLU A 131 30.73 7.42 3.59
CA GLU A 131 31.24 7.16 4.93
C GLU A 131 32.74 6.85 4.92
N THR A 132 33.42 7.23 6.01
CA THR A 132 34.87 7.04 6.14
C THR A 132 35.21 5.63 6.61
N PRO A 133 36.32 5.02 6.13
CA PRO A 133 36.80 3.73 6.65
C PRO A 133 36.98 3.72 8.17
N GLU A 134 37.37 4.86 8.76
CA GLU A 134 37.55 5.00 10.20
C GLU A 134 36.23 4.93 10.98
N ALA A 135 35.14 5.45 10.40
CA ALA A 135 33.80 5.35 10.97
C ALA A 135 33.28 3.91 10.89
N ILE A 136 33.49 3.24 9.75
CA ILE A 136 33.15 1.82 9.58
C ILE A 136 33.91 0.97 10.60
N ALA A 137 35.23 1.11 10.68
CA ALA A 137 36.06 0.37 11.62
C ALA A 137 35.72 0.67 13.09
N ARG A 138 35.22 1.87 13.40
CA ARG A 138 34.71 2.21 14.73
C ARG A 138 33.43 1.46 15.04
N GLU A 139 32.48 1.44 14.09
CA GLU A 139 31.25 0.67 14.24
C GLU A 139 31.54 -0.82 14.43
N GLU A 140 32.43 -1.40 13.62
CA GLU A 140 32.83 -2.80 13.75
C GLU A 140 33.30 -3.13 15.17
N ARG A 141 34.16 -2.28 15.76
CA ARG A 141 34.61 -2.45 17.15
C ARG A 141 33.46 -2.31 18.15
N LEU A 142 32.57 -1.33 17.99
CA LEU A 142 31.41 -1.16 18.86
C LEU A 142 30.47 -2.37 18.82
N VAL A 143 30.22 -2.90 17.62
CA VAL A 143 29.42 -4.10 17.44
C VAL A 143 30.13 -5.29 18.10
N GLU A 144 31.41 -5.50 17.86
CA GLU A 144 32.18 -6.61 18.45
C GLU A 144 32.19 -6.55 19.99
N GLU A 145 32.42 -5.36 20.57
CA GLU A 145 32.49 -5.17 22.02
C GLU A 145 31.12 -5.30 22.72
N MET A 146 30.03 -4.93 22.04
CA MET A 146 28.73 -4.73 22.69
C MET A 146 27.61 -5.62 22.14
N ARG A 147 27.87 -6.52 21.18
CA ARG A 147 26.84 -7.29 20.44
C ARG A 147 25.79 -7.91 21.35
N ASP A 148 26.22 -8.68 22.34
CA ASP A 148 25.32 -9.37 23.27
C ASP A 148 24.36 -8.41 23.98
N ASP A 149 24.84 -7.24 24.38
CA ASP A 149 24.03 -6.24 25.07
C ASP A 149 23.09 -5.50 24.11
N LEU A 150 23.52 -5.26 22.87
CA LEU A 150 22.70 -4.69 21.81
C LEU A 150 21.58 -5.67 21.40
N ASP A 151 21.87 -6.96 21.29
CA ASP A 151 20.88 -8.02 21.06
C ASP A 151 19.88 -8.10 22.22
N ARG A 152 20.36 -8.05 23.47
CA ARG A 152 19.49 -7.99 24.65
C ARG A 152 18.60 -6.75 24.65
N LEU A 153 19.07 -5.62 24.12
CA LEU A 153 18.27 -4.40 24.00
C LEU A 153 17.09 -4.58 23.02
N CYS A 154 17.28 -5.39 21.98
CA CYS A 154 16.25 -5.71 20.97
C CYS A 154 15.19 -6.70 21.49
N LEU A 155 15.53 -7.57 22.44
CA LEU A 155 14.62 -8.58 22.97
C LEU A 155 13.82 -8.06 24.19
N PRO A 156 12.48 -8.02 24.18
CA PRO A 156 11.68 -7.44 25.27
C PRO A 156 11.97 -8.02 26.66
N HIS A 157 12.18 -9.34 26.75
CA HIS A 157 12.45 -10.03 28.02
C HIS A 157 13.89 -9.81 28.52
N ALA A 158 14.86 -9.82 27.60
CA ALA A 158 16.27 -9.62 27.94
C ALA A 158 16.55 -8.14 28.29
N ARG A 159 15.89 -7.21 27.60
CA ARG A 159 15.96 -5.77 27.85
C ARG A 159 15.63 -5.38 29.28
N ARG A 160 14.72 -6.12 29.95
CA ARG A 160 14.36 -5.88 31.36
C ARG A 160 15.49 -6.22 32.33
N ARG A 161 16.47 -7.02 31.92
CA ARG A 161 17.64 -7.41 32.72
C ARG A 161 18.78 -6.38 32.64
N LEU A 162 18.70 -5.43 31.71
CA LEU A 162 19.67 -4.35 31.57
C LEU A 162 19.35 -3.21 32.55
N SER A 163 20.38 -2.69 33.22
CA SER A 163 20.24 -1.49 34.06
C SER A 163 19.77 -0.28 33.24
N ASP A 164 19.13 0.71 33.87
CA ASP A 164 18.69 1.92 33.17
C ASP A 164 19.85 2.73 32.57
N GLU A 165 21.01 2.71 33.23
CA GLU A 165 22.24 3.32 32.72
C GLU A 165 22.74 2.61 31.47
N ARG A 166 22.89 1.28 31.51
CA ARG A 166 23.31 0.49 30.35
C ARG A 166 22.33 0.63 29.19
N ARG A 167 21.02 0.68 29.47
CA ARG A 167 20.01 0.93 28.44
C ARG A 167 20.12 2.31 27.79
N ARG A 168 20.55 3.34 28.52
CA ARG A 168 20.76 4.68 27.97
C ARG A 168 22.00 4.72 27.09
N GLU A 169 23.08 4.09 27.54
CA GLU A 169 24.33 3.94 26.79
C GLU A 169 24.10 3.22 25.45
N LEU A 170 23.53 2.01 25.47
CA LEU A 170 23.27 1.23 24.25
C LEU A 170 22.35 1.95 23.26
N LYS A 171 21.38 2.75 23.76
CA LYS A 171 20.54 3.60 22.90
C LYS A 171 21.31 4.75 22.26
N GLY A 172 22.37 5.24 22.90
CA GLY A 172 23.29 6.19 22.30
C GLY A 172 24.03 5.55 21.12
N VAL A 173 24.56 4.34 21.35
CA VAL A 173 25.27 3.55 20.33
C VAL A 173 24.40 3.25 19.11
N MET A 174 23.12 2.93 19.29
CA MET A 174 22.18 2.67 18.16
C MET A 174 22.14 3.77 17.09
N ARG A 175 22.46 5.02 17.45
CA ARG A 175 22.51 6.13 16.49
C ARG A 175 23.74 6.09 15.60
N GLU A 176 24.81 5.45 16.07
CA GLU A 176 26.07 5.33 15.35
C GLU A 176 26.05 4.14 14.40
N LEU A 177 25.24 3.11 14.70
CA LEU A 177 25.14 1.88 13.92
C LEU A 177 24.42 2.07 12.57
N GLY A 178 24.82 1.26 11.59
CA GLY A 178 24.22 1.20 10.25
C GLY A 178 25.20 1.43 9.11
N LEU A 179 26.50 1.48 9.39
CA LEU A 179 27.60 1.53 8.42
C LEU A 179 28.04 0.16 7.93
N THR A 180 27.79 -0.86 8.73
CA THR A 180 28.04 -2.26 8.43
C THR A 180 26.72 -3.02 8.38
N TYR A 181 26.71 -4.19 7.75
CA TYR A 181 25.51 -5.02 7.73
C TYR A 181 25.09 -5.43 9.14
N ASP A 182 26.05 -5.81 10.00
CA ASP A 182 25.79 -6.21 11.38
C ASP A 182 25.23 -5.06 12.22
N GLY A 183 25.80 -3.85 12.10
CA GLY A 183 25.26 -2.68 12.78
C GLY A 183 23.89 -2.27 12.25
N PHE A 184 23.67 -2.35 10.94
CA PHE A 184 22.36 -2.15 10.33
C PHE A 184 21.34 -3.17 10.83
N GLU A 185 21.73 -4.44 10.95
CA GLU A 185 20.87 -5.50 11.48
C GLU A 185 20.42 -5.20 12.91
N LEU A 186 21.36 -4.83 13.78
CA LEU A 186 21.06 -4.46 15.16
C LEU A 186 20.14 -3.23 15.24
N ALA A 187 20.42 -2.19 14.45
CA ALA A 187 19.60 -0.99 14.40
C ALA A 187 18.18 -1.28 13.87
N TYR A 188 18.08 -2.15 12.86
CA TYR A 188 16.82 -2.60 12.29
C TYR A 188 16.00 -3.39 13.30
N ASP A 189 16.59 -4.40 13.93
CA ASP A 189 15.91 -5.25 14.91
C ASP A 189 15.49 -4.42 16.12
N TYR A 190 16.28 -3.43 16.53
CA TYR A 190 15.89 -2.45 17.55
C TYR A 190 14.70 -1.59 17.11
N ALA A 191 14.71 -1.06 15.88
CA ALA A 191 13.64 -0.21 15.36
C ALA A 191 12.29 -0.94 15.25
N ILE A 192 12.32 -2.20 14.81
CA ILE A 192 11.12 -3.02 14.60
C ILE A 192 10.59 -3.61 15.91
N SER A 193 11.47 -4.07 16.81
CA SER A 193 11.05 -4.72 18.06
C SER A 193 10.54 -3.76 19.14
N VAL A 194 10.95 -2.49 19.11
CA VAL A 194 10.59 -1.51 20.15
C VAL A 194 9.41 -0.64 19.72
N PRO A 195 8.36 -0.50 20.54
CA PRO A 195 7.28 0.45 20.29
C PRO A 195 7.81 1.87 20.48
N MET A 196 8.23 2.49 19.37
CA MET A 196 8.70 3.87 19.30
C MET A 196 7.83 4.68 18.35
N SER A 197 7.62 5.96 18.70
CA SER A 197 7.05 6.94 17.77
C SER A 197 8.03 7.22 16.62
N ARG A 198 7.51 7.76 15.52
CA ARG A 198 8.33 8.15 14.36
C ARG A 198 9.44 9.15 14.72
N SER A 199 9.10 10.18 15.50
CA SER A 199 10.08 11.19 15.95
C SER A 199 11.20 10.56 16.78
N MET A 200 10.87 9.57 17.60
CA MET A 200 11.87 8.85 18.38
C MET A 200 12.76 7.96 17.53
N LEU A 201 12.20 7.26 16.52
CA LEU A 201 12.98 6.43 15.60
C LEU A 201 14.04 7.26 14.87
N TYR A 202 13.62 8.38 14.27
CA TYR A 202 14.51 9.31 13.59
C TYR A 202 15.68 9.79 14.47
N HIS A 203 15.42 9.97 15.77
CA HIS A 203 16.45 10.35 16.73
C HIS A 203 17.12 9.17 17.42
N ARG A 204 16.91 7.90 17.06
CA ARG A 204 17.50 6.77 17.81
C ARG A 204 18.25 5.78 16.94
N VAL A 205 17.94 5.74 15.67
CA VAL A 205 18.66 4.95 14.68
C VAL A 205 19.18 5.88 13.61
N ARG A 206 20.30 5.53 12.99
CA ARG A 206 20.90 6.29 11.90
C ARG A 206 19.97 6.44 10.70
N HIS A 207 19.30 5.35 10.36
CA HIS A 207 18.48 5.21 9.16
C HIS A 207 16.99 5.41 9.48
N ASP A 208 16.25 6.13 8.62
CA ASP A 208 14.79 6.28 8.81
C ASP A 208 14.07 4.97 8.44
N LEU A 209 13.87 4.12 9.45
CA LEU A 209 13.14 2.86 9.33
C LEU A 209 11.64 2.97 9.61
N ALA A 210 11.11 4.18 9.83
CA ALA A 210 9.68 4.39 9.98
C ALA A 210 8.85 3.89 8.77
N PRO A 211 9.28 4.08 7.50
CA PRO A 211 8.52 3.59 6.34
C PRO A 211 8.32 2.07 6.39
N ILE A 212 9.35 1.33 6.79
CA ILE A 212 9.31 -0.13 6.90
C ILE A 212 8.41 -0.58 8.04
N LYS A 213 8.44 0.12 9.17
CA LYS A 213 7.52 -0.15 10.27
C LYS A 213 6.06 0.07 9.86
N PHE A 214 5.76 1.19 9.21
CA PHE A 214 4.43 1.46 8.66
C PHE A 214 4.01 0.42 7.63
N TRP A 215 4.93 0.01 6.76
CA TRP A 215 4.67 -1.07 5.82
C TRP A 215 4.35 -2.36 6.56
N TYR A 216 5.08 -2.74 7.60
CA TYR A 216 4.78 -3.93 8.41
C TYR A 216 3.40 -3.87 9.06
N ASP A 217 2.99 -2.71 9.58
CA ASP A 217 1.68 -2.53 10.24
C ASP A 217 0.48 -2.60 9.27
N GLY A 218 0.70 -2.68 7.95
CA GLY A 218 -0.34 -2.94 6.96
C GLY A 218 -0.78 -4.40 6.95
N ALA A 219 -2.04 -4.70 6.65
CA ALA A 219 -2.51 -6.06 6.45
C ALA A 219 -2.63 -6.35 4.93
N PRO A 220 -1.69 -7.11 4.33
CA PRO A 220 -1.74 -7.36 2.89
C PRO A 220 -3.08 -7.94 2.47
N PHE A 221 -3.63 -7.44 1.36
CA PHE A 221 -4.93 -7.85 0.83
C PHE A 221 -6.12 -7.61 1.78
N HIS A 222 -5.96 -6.78 2.81
CA HIS A 222 -7.06 -6.29 3.61
C HIS A 222 -7.66 -5.03 2.98
N HIS A 223 -8.98 -4.96 2.86
CA HIS A 223 -9.65 -3.84 2.18
C HIS A 223 -9.52 -2.48 2.89
N THR A 224 -9.08 -2.48 4.15
CA THR A 224 -8.76 -1.28 4.94
C THR A 224 -7.25 -0.99 5.00
N ASP A 225 -6.39 -1.77 4.34
CA ASP A 225 -4.95 -1.47 4.36
C ASP A 225 -4.66 -0.20 3.59
N THR A 226 -4.47 0.88 4.35
CA THR A 226 -4.13 2.21 3.85
C THR A 226 -2.76 2.66 4.34
N LYS A 227 -1.98 1.82 5.02
CA LYS A 227 -0.78 2.23 5.78
C LYS A 227 0.29 2.88 4.92
N LEU A 228 0.63 2.27 3.78
CA LEU A 228 1.56 2.87 2.81
C LEU A 228 1.04 4.21 2.29
N GLY A 229 -0.26 4.30 2.00
CA GLY A 229 -0.89 5.52 1.50
C GLY A 229 -0.97 6.63 2.55
N GLU A 230 -1.14 6.28 3.82
CA GLU A 230 -1.12 7.18 4.98
C GLU A 230 0.29 7.72 5.22
N TRP A 231 1.30 6.84 5.21
CA TRP A 231 2.69 7.24 5.34
C TRP A 231 3.11 8.20 4.22
N PHE A 232 2.74 7.88 2.97
CA PHE A 232 3.06 8.72 1.81
C PHE A 232 2.43 10.12 1.91
N ASP A 233 1.29 10.26 2.60
CA ASP A 233 0.67 11.56 2.85
C ASP A 233 1.27 12.29 4.05
N GLY A 234 1.59 11.57 5.11
CA GLY A 234 2.12 12.11 6.36
C GLY A 234 3.63 12.32 6.37
N SER A 235 4.35 11.99 5.29
CA SER A 235 5.80 12.20 5.23
C SER A 235 6.15 13.62 4.80
N GLU A 236 6.64 14.43 5.73
CA GLU A 236 7.09 15.81 5.48
C GLU A 236 8.17 15.87 4.39
N VAL A 237 9.12 14.93 4.42
CA VAL A 237 10.19 14.81 3.39
C VAL A 237 9.60 14.61 2.00
N LEU A 238 8.61 13.72 1.87
CA LEU A 238 7.96 13.49 0.57
C LEU A 238 7.11 14.67 0.13
N GLN A 239 6.46 15.38 1.06
CA GLN A 239 5.71 16.59 0.72
C GLN A 239 6.65 17.72 0.25
N ALA A 240 7.78 17.90 0.92
CA ALA A 240 8.83 18.83 0.50
C ALA A 240 9.39 18.45 -0.88
N ALA A 241 9.72 17.17 -1.09
CA ALA A 241 10.20 16.66 -2.37
C ALA A 241 9.17 16.85 -3.50
N ARG A 242 7.86 16.74 -3.23
CA ARG A 242 6.82 17.03 -4.24
C ARG A 242 6.75 18.52 -4.60
N GLN A 243 6.92 19.39 -3.62
CA GLN A 243 6.94 20.83 -3.84
C GLN A 243 8.17 21.24 -4.65
N ASP A 244 9.34 20.74 -4.27
CA ASP A 244 10.62 21.02 -4.95
C ASP A 244 10.70 20.39 -6.35
N ALA A 245 10.12 19.20 -6.53
CA ALA A 245 9.97 18.58 -7.85
C ALA A 245 9.09 19.38 -8.82
N GLY A 246 8.47 20.48 -8.37
CA GLY A 246 7.68 21.36 -9.21
C GLY A 246 6.46 20.65 -9.80
N LEU A 247 5.90 19.68 -9.07
CA LEU A 247 4.69 18.98 -9.49
C LEU A 247 3.55 20.00 -9.57
N THR A 248 3.28 20.48 -10.79
CA THR A 248 2.25 21.49 -11.05
C THR A 248 0.90 21.05 -10.50
N TRP A 249 0.02 21.99 -10.18
CA TRP A 249 -1.33 21.70 -9.68
C TRP A 249 -2.10 20.72 -10.59
N ARG A 250 -1.83 20.75 -11.91
CA ARG A 250 -2.40 19.82 -12.89
C ARG A 250 -1.93 18.38 -12.66
N ARG A 251 -0.62 18.19 -12.41
CA ARG A 251 -0.05 16.89 -12.05
C ARG A 251 -0.61 16.40 -10.72
N MET A 252 -0.66 17.27 -9.72
CA MET A 252 -1.27 16.97 -8.42
C MET A 252 -2.74 16.54 -8.53
N TYR A 253 -3.52 17.20 -9.40
CA TYR A 253 -4.90 16.81 -9.67
C TYR A 253 -4.99 15.43 -10.33
N ARG A 254 -4.16 15.16 -11.35
CA ARG A 254 -4.08 13.84 -11.98
C ARG A 254 -3.71 12.75 -10.96
N TYR A 255 -2.70 12.97 -10.13
CA TYR A 255 -2.31 12.03 -9.08
C TYR A 255 -3.42 11.82 -8.06
N SER A 256 -4.15 12.87 -7.68
CA SER A 256 -5.29 12.74 -6.79
C SER A 256 -6.36 11.82 -7.40
N ILE A 257 -6.60 11.93 -8.71
CA ILE A 257 -7.49 11.04 -9.45
C ILE A 257 -6.94 9.60 -9.46
N VAL A 258 -5.69 9.40 -9.88
CA VAL A 258 -5.05 8.08 -9.93
C VAL A 258 -5.10 7.41 -8.57
N ARG A 259 -4.80 8.14 -7.50
CA ARG A 259 -4.81 7.66 -6.13
C ARG A 259 -6.20 7.32 -5.62
N TYR A 260 -7.20 8.13 -5.97
CA TYR A 260 -8.59 7.83 -5.65
C TYR A 260 -9.01 6.51 -6.32
N TRP A 261 -8.72 6.37 -7.62
CA TRP A 261 -9.00 5.14 -8.36
C TRP A 261 -8.23 3.95 -7.80
N HIS A 262 -6.97 4.13 -7.44
CA HIS A 262 -6.16 3.11 -6.79
C HIS A 262 -6.78 2.62 -5.48
N LYS A 263 -7.20 3.53 -4.59
CA LYS A 263 -7.89 3.16 -3.34
C LYS A 263 -9.17 2.38 -3.61
N LEU A 264 -9.94 2.80 -4.63
CA LEU A 264 -11.14 2.09 -5.04
C LEU A 264 -10.81 0.68 -5.58
N TRP A 265 -9.87 0.57 -6.51
CA TRP A 265 -9.47 -0.70 -7.12
C TRP A 265 -8.87 -1.66 -6.10
N PHE A 266 -7.98 -1.16 -5.23
CA PHE A 266 -7.43 -1.92 -4.12
C PHE A 266 -8.56 -2.51 -3.29
N ARG A 267 -9.44 -1.66 -2.75
CA ARG A 267 -10.58 -2.09 -1.93
C ARG A 267 -11.44 -3.13 -2.62
N VAL A 268 -11.83 -2.88 -3.88
CA VAL A 268 -12.71 -3.79 -4.64
C VAL A 268 -12.02 -5.13 -4.88
N ILE A 269 -10.74 -5.14 -5.26
CA ILE A 269 -9.99 -6.36 -5.54
C ILE A 269 -9.73 -7.15 -4.26
N THR A 270 -9.26 -6.50 -3.19
CA THR A 270 -8.99 -7.16 -1.91
C THR A 270 -10.27 -7.72 -1.30
N HIS A 271 -11.37 -6.96 -1.35
CA HIS A 271 -12.67 -7.42 -0.88
C HIS A 271 -13.16 -8.64 -1.68
N ALA A 272 -13.07 -8.59 -3.00
CA ALA A 272 -13.42 -9.71 -3.88
C ALA A 272 -12.59 -10.96 -3.61
N ILE A 273 -11.30 -10.81 -3.27
CA ILE A 273 -10.40 -11.88 -2.84
C ILE A 273 -10.85 -12.45 -1.50
N GLN A 274 -11.02 -11.61 -0.48
CA GLN A 274 -11.40 -12.01 0.88
C GLN A 274 -12.71 -12.80 0.89
N GLN A 275 -13.75 -12.31 0.20
CA GLN A 275 -15.03 -13.03 0.10
C GLN A 275 -14.89 -14.42 -0.52
N ARG A 276 -14.07 -14.55 -1.57
CA ARG A 276 -13.91 -15.83 -2.26
C ARG A 276 -13.07 -16.81 -1.45
N ILE A 277 -12.08 -16.32 -0.72
CA ILE A 277 -11.32 -17.12 0.24
C ILE A 277 -12.24 -17.63 1.34
N ALA A 278 -13.06 -16.76 1.94
CA ALA A 278 -13.99 -17.16 2.99
C ALA A 278 -14.93 -18.28 2.51
N ARG A 279 -15.45 -18.18 1.29
CA ARG A 279 -16.28 -19.25 0.69
C ARG A 279 -15.49 -20.53 0.45
N ALA A 280 -14.31 -20.43 -0.15
CA ALA A 280 -13.46 -21.59 -0.43
C ALA A 280 -13.00 -22.28 0.86
N SER A 281 -12.70 -21.53 1.93
CA SER A 281 -12.36 -22.11 3.23
C SER A 281 -13.53 -22.86 3.84
N VAL A 282 -14.76 -22.36 3.72
CA VAL A 282 -15.95 -23.08 4.23
C VAL A 282 -16.20 -24.37 3.46
N GLU A 283 -16.04 -24.33 2.13
CA GLU A 283 -16.18 -25.52 1.28
C GLU A 283 -15.13 -26.59 1.65
N LEU A 284 -13.87 -26.20 1.78
CA LEU A 284 -12.78 -27.13 2.12
C LEU A 284 -12.85 -27.62 3.58
N ASP A 285 -13.19 -26.76 4.55
CA ASP A 285 -13.39 -27.15 5.96
C ASP A 285 -14.48 -28.23 6.10
N ARG A 286 -15.58 -28.09 5.35
CA ARG A 286 -16.66 -29.09 5.35
C ARG A 286 -16.23 -30.42 4.76
N LYS A 287 -15.35 -30.38 3.75
CA LYS A 287 -14.87 -31.58 3.07
C LYS A 287 -13.77 -32.31 3.87
N TYR A 288 -12.93 -31.57 4.60
CA TYR A 288 -11.77 -32.10 5.33
C TYR A 288 -11.82 -31.79 6.84
N PRO A 289 -12.87 -32.21 7.58
CA PRO A 289 -12.88 -32.05 9.03
C PRO A 289 -11.79 -32.93 9.68
N PRO A 290 -11.18 -32.51 10.81
CA PRO A 290 -11.44 -31.29 11.59
C PRO A 290 -10.55 -30.10 11.18
N TYR A 291 -9.97 -30.09 9.98
CA TYR A 291 -9.03 -29.06 9.58
C TYR A 291 -9.72 -27.73 9.29
N HIS A 292 -9.03 -26.64 9.61
CA HIS A 292 -9.49 -25.28 9.34
C HIS A 292 -8.53 -24.58 8.38
N PHE A 293 -8.98 -24.36 7.16
CA PHE A 293 -8.25 -23.61 6.17
C PHE A 293 -8.29 -22.11 6.51
N ALA A 294 -7.13 -21.55 6.86
CA ALA A 294 -6.94 -20.13 7.09
C ALA A 294 -6.59 -19.36 5.79
N THR A 295 -6.65 -18.03 5.84
CA THR A 295 -6.48 -17.12 4.70
C THR A 295 -5.09 -17.21 4.06
N ASP A 296 -4.06 -17.41 4.88
CA ASP A 296 -2.68 -17.61 4.48
C ASP A 296 -2.51 -18.84 3.57
N HIS A 297 -3.26 -19.91 3.81
CA HIS A 297 -3.27 -21.07 2.94
C HIS A 297 -3.69 -20.73 1.53
N PHE A 298 -4.41 -19.63 1.28
CA PHE A 298 -4.80 -19.21 -0.07
C PHE A 298 -3.86 -18.16 -0.64
N LEU A 299 -3.51 -17.13 0.14
CA LEU A 299 -2.80 -15.95 -0.34
C LEU A 299 -1.28 -16.02 -0.21
N TRP A 300 -0.77 -16.90 0.64
CA TRP A 300 0.65 -17.01 0.91
C TRP A 300 1.16 -18.43 0.72
N PRO A 301 1.08 -19.00 -0.50
CA PRO A 301 1.45 -20.39 -0.75
C PRO A 301 2.97 -20.59 -0.57
N GLY A 302 3.38 -21.10 0.59
CA GLY A 302 4.76 -21.48 0.89
C GLY A 302 4.99 -23.00 0.86
N PRO A 303 6.24 -23.47 0.68
CA PRO A 303 6.58 -24.90 0.77
C PRO A 303 6.18 -25.53 2.11
N GLN A 304 6.33 -24.77 3.20
CA GLN A 304 5.95 -25.20 4.55
C GLN A 304 4.44 -25.45 4.65
N THR A 305 3.62 -24.47 4.27
CA THR A 305 2.15 -24.58 4.25
C THR A 305 1.68 -25.77 3.40
N GLN A 306 2.24 -25.94 2.20
CA GLN A 306 1.87 -27.07 1.33
C GLN A 306 2.26 -28.42 1.95
N THR A 307 3.43 -28.48 2.61
CA THR A 307 3.89 -29.68 3.31
C THR A 307 2.98 -30.03 4.48
N VAL A 308 2.53 -29.04 5.25
CA VAL A 308 1.58 -29.25 6.37
C VAL A 308 0.26 -29.78 5.85
N VAL A 309 -0.33 -29.14 4.84
CA VAL A 309 -1.60 -29.58 4.23
C VAL A 309 -1.47 -31.00 3.67
N ARG A 310 -0.39 -31.29 2.92
CA ARG A 310 -0.13 -32.63 2.37
C ARG A 310 0.00 -33.68 3.47
N ARG A 311 0.76 -33.40 4.54
CA ARG A 311 0.98 -34.36 5.63
C ARG A 311 -0.27 -34.63 6.45
N GLN A 312 -1.10 -33.61 6.66
CA GLN A 312 -2.27 -33.72 7.52
C GLN A 312 -3.53 -34.20 6.78
N LEU A 313 -3.69 -33.82 5.50
CA LEU A 313 -4.92 -34.04 4.73
C LEU A 313 -4.72 -34.82 3.42
N GLY A 314 -3.47 -35.09 3.04
CA GLY A 314 -3.13 -35.82 1.81
C GLY A 314 -3.03 -34.93 0.56
N GLU A 315 -2.67 -35.56 -0.56
CA GLU A 315 -2.42 -34.87 -1.83
C GLU A 315 -3.71 -34.33 -2.47
N GLU A 316 -4.84 -34.99 -2.23
CA GLU A 316 -6.14 -34.55 -2.75
C GLU A 316 -6.51 -33.17 -2.21
N ALA A 317 -6.44 -32.98 -0.89
CA ALA A 317 -6.74 -31.70 -0.24
C ALA A 317 -5.81 -30.58 -0.72
N LEU A 318 -4.52 -30.88 -0.92
CA LEU A 318 -3.57 -29.93 -1.48
C LEU A 318 -3.93 -29.55 -2.93
N SER A 319 -4.30 -30.53 -3.76
CA SER A 319 -4.72 -30.30 -5.14
C SER A 319 -5.98 -29.42 -5.20
N GLU A 320 -6.97 -29.67 -4.34
CA GLU A 320 -8.17 -28.85 -4.26
C GLU A 320 -7.91 -27.44 -3.75
N LEU A 321 -7.03 -27.29 -2.75
CA LEU A 321 -6.57 -25.97 -2.31
C LEU A 321 -5.90 -25.20 -3.45
N VAL A 322 -5.01 -25.85 -4.22
CA VAL A 322 -4.36 -25.25 -5.39
C VAL A 322 -5.39 -24.89 -6.48
N ALA A 323 -6.37 -25.75 -6.73
CA ALA A 323 -7.46 -25.47 -7.66
C ALA A 323 -8.32 -24.28 -7.20
N ALA A 324 -8.64 -24.21 -5.91
CA ALA A 324 -9.35 -23.08 -5.31
C ALA A 324 -8.57 -21.77 -5.47
N ARG A 325 -7.25 -21.76 -5.18
CA ARG A 325 -6.39 -20.59 -5.42
C ARG A 325 -6.46 -20.11 -6.87
N ARG A 326 -6.28 -21.02 -7.84
CA ARG A 326 -6.36 -20.69 -9.28
C ARG A 326 -7.73 -20.12 -9.65
N LYS A 327 -8.81 -20.72 -9.14
CA LYS A 327 -10.19 -20.26 -9.36
C LYS A 327 -10.43 -18.87 -8.77
N ILE A 328 -9.88 -18.58 -7.58
CA ILE A 328 -9.97 -17.25 -6.95
C ILE A 328 -9.28 -16.22 -7.83
N ILE A 329 -8.01 -16.44 -8.18
CA ILE A 329 -7.22 -15.53 -9.01
C ILE A 329 -7.88 -15.31 -10.37
N ALA A 330 -8.28 -16.39 -11.07
CA ALA A 330 -8.94 -16.28 -12.38
C ALA A 330 -10.27 -15.52 -12.32
N ARG A 331 -11.01 -15.62 -11.20
CA ARG A 331 -12.29 -14.90 -11.05
C ARG A 331 -12.14 -13.44 -10.62
N VAL A 332 -11.07 -13.10 -9.90
CA VAL A 332 -10.83 -11.73 -9.42
C VAL A 332 -10.03 -10.96 -10.46
N LEU A 333 -8.88 -11.51 -10.86
CA LEU A 333 -7.90 -10.84 -11.70
C LEU A 333 -8.04 -11.18 -13.18
N ASP A 334 -8.97 -12.07 -13.56
CA ASP A 334 -9.09 -12.68 -14.90
C ASP A 334 -8.11 -13.84 -15.11
N ALA A 335 -8.48 -14.76 -16.00
CA ALA A 335 -7.63 -15.87 -16.42
C ALA A 335 -6.56 -15.41 -17.42
N ASP A 336 -6.79 -14.32 -18.16
CA ASP A 336 -5.79 -13.69 -19.01
C ASP A 336 -4.70 -13.01 -18.15
N PRO A 337 -3.43 -13.49 -18.16
CA PRO A 337 -2.35 -12.90 -17.37
C PRO A 337 -2.14 -11.41 -17.65
N ARG A 338 -2.37 -10.95 -18.88
CA ARG A 338 -2.20 -9.53 -19.23
C ARG A 338 -3.24 -8.67 -18.54
N ARG A 339 -4.49 -9.15 -18.46
CA ARG A 339 -5.57 -8.46 -17.76
C ARG A 339 -5.40 -8.52 -16.25
N ALA A 340 -4.91 -9.64 -15.72
CA ALA A 340 -4.53 -9.79 -14.32
C ALA A 340 -3.46 -8.80 -13.90
N VAL A 341 -2.38 -8.68 -14.67
CA VAL A 341 -1.33 -7.68 -14.42
C VAL A 341 -1.92 -6.28 -14.46
N ARG A 342 -2.77 -5.93 -15.44
CA ARG A 342 -3.41 -4.60 -15.48
C ARG A 342 -4.26 -4.30 -14.24
N LEU A 343 -5.05 -5.27 -13.75
CA LEU A 343 -5.86 -5.11 -12.55
C LEU A 343 -5.00 -4.95 -11.29
N MET A 344 -3.95 -5.76 -11.15
CA MET A 344 -2.99 -5.62 -10.05
C MET A 344 -2.29 -4.26 -10.09
N ARG A 345 -1.89 -3.77 -11.27
CA ARG A 345 -1.28 -2.45 -11.41
C ARG A 345 -2.20 -1.35 -10.91
N ARG A 346 -3.50 -1.40 -11.25
CA ARG A 346 -4.47 -0.41 -10.74
C ARG A 346 -4.66 -0.49 -9.23
N ALA A 347 -4.62 -1.69 -8.66
CA ALA A 347 -4.78 -1.91 -7.22
C ALA A 347 -3.53 -1.54 -6.41
N LEU A 348 -2.33 -1.64 -6.99
CA LEU A 348 -1.08 -1.53 -6.22
C LEU A 348 -0.21 -0.35 -6.61
N LEU A 349 -0.15 0.06 -7.89
CA LEU A 349 0.87 0.98 -8.39
C LEU A 349 0.54 2.47 -8.21
N GLY A 350 -0.67 2.84 -7.81
CA GLY A 350 -1.06 4.25 -7.76
C GLY A 350 -0.19 5.11 -6.83
N ASN A 351 0.28 4.54 -5.71
CA ASN A 351 1.22 5.22 -4.82
C ASN A 351 2.68 5.15 -5.34
N PHE A 352 3.02 4.11 -6.09
CA PHE A 352 4.37 3.91 -6.63
C PHE A 352 4.64 4.80 -7.84
N GLU A 353 3.64 5.18 -8.64
CA GLU A 353 3.84 6.12 -9.77
C GLU A 353 4.48 7.43 -9.29
N VAL A 354 3.93 8.05 -8.24
CA VAL A 354 4.47 9.29 -7.69
C VAL A 354 5.83 9.05 -7.03
N ALA A 355 6.01 7.92 -6.33
CA ALA A 355 7.28 7.57 -5.72
C ALA A 355 8.39 7.37 -6.77
N THR A 356 8.10 6.69 -7.88
CA THR A 356 9.02 6.52 -9.03
C THR A 356 9.40 7.86 -9.63
N LEU A 357 8.46 8.79 -9.80
CA LEU A 357 8.77 10.10 -10.36
C LEU A 357 9.64 10.94 -9.43
N LEU A 358 9.38 10.91 -8.13
CA LEU A 358 10.24 11.55 -7.14
C LEU A 358 11.63 10.88 -7.13
N ARG A 359 11.68 9.55 -7.12
CA ARG A 359 12.93 8.80 -7.16
C ARG A 359 13.75 9.13 -8.40
N ALA A 360 13.14 9.14 -9.58
CA ALA A 360 13.80 9.51 -10.83
C ALA A 360 14.43 10.92 -10.80
N ARG A 361 13.93 11.80 -9.93
CA ARG A 361 14.44 13.16 -9.81
C ARG A 361 15.48 13.35 -8.70
N TYR A 362 15.58 12.45 -7.72
CA TYR A 362 16.50 12.60 -6.60
C TYR A 362 17.53 11.47 -6.48
N ASP A 363 17.30 10.34 -7.13
CA ASP A 363 18.15 9.15 -7.09
C ASP A 363 18.81 8.94 -8.46
N PRO A 364 20.04 9.45 -8.65
CA PRO A 364 20.74 9.31 -9.93
C PRO A 364 21.06 7.84 -10.24
N PHE A 365 21.25 6.99 -9.23
CA PHE A 365 21.57 5.57 -9.45
C PHE A 365 20.35 4.78 -9.95
N TYR A 366 19.15 5.12 -9.47
CA TYR A 366 17.90 4.57 -10.02
C TYR A 366 17.69 4.94 -11.49
N VAL A 367 18.05 6.17 -11.81
CA VAL A 367 17.97 6.73 -13.15
C VAL A 367 18.91 6.02 -14.12
N THR A 368 20.15 5.74 -13.70
CA THR A 368 21.14 5.05 -14.51
C THR A 368 21.00 3.53 -14.48
N GLY A 369 20.11 2.98 -13.65
CA GLY A 369 19.90 1.54 -13.50
C GLY A 369 21.01 0.83 -12.71
N GLU A 370 21.77 1.57 -11.90
CA GLU A 370 22.88 1.04 -11.08
C GLU A 370 22.41 0.27 -9.83
N ILE A 371 21.11 0.26 -9.53
CA ILE A 371 20.53 -0.34 -8.31
C ILE A 371 19.56 -1.50 -8.58
N ASP A 372 19.84 -2.35 -9.58
CA ASP A 372 18.97 -3.47 -10.03
C ASP A 372 17.49 -3.09 -10.28
N ALA A 373 17.23 -1.79 -10.41
CA ALA A 373 15.95 -1.19 -10.69
C ALA A 373 16.20 -0.04 -11.67
N ALA A 374 15.76 -0.22 -12.91
CA ALA A 374 15.95 0.76 -13.96
C ALA A 374 14.68 1.60 -14.14
N TRP A 375 14.84 2.92 -14.06
CA TRP A 375 13.77 3.87 -14.37
C TRP A 375 13.06 3.57 -15.70
N SER A 376 13.80 3.18 -16.74
CA SER A 376 13.24 2.82 -18.05
C SER A 376 12.24 1.67 -18.00
N GLU A 377 12.47 0.68 -17.12
CA GLU A 377 11.55 -0.44 -16.95
C GLU A 377 10.29 -0.03 -16.20
N ASP A 378 10.43 0.83 -15.19
CA ASP A 378 9.33 1.30 -14.38
C ASP A 378 8.44 2.29 -15.13
N VAL A 379 9.02 3.21 -15.93
CA VAL A 379 8.24 4.10 -16.81
C VAL A 379 7.38 3.33 -17.79
N GLY A 380 7.87 2.21 -18.33
CA GLY A 380 7.07 1.34 -19.19
C GLY A 380 5.85 0.71 -18.49
N ARG A 381 5.79 0.75 -17.15
CA ARG A 381 4.67 0.25 -16.35
C ARG A 381 3.60 1.32 -16.10
N TYR A 382 3.95 2.60 -16.23
CA TYR A 382 3.07 3.74 -15.98
C TYR A 382 2.56 4.36 -17.28
N GLU A 383 1.33 4.88 -17.27
CA GLU A 383 0.75 5.59 -18.42
C GLU A 383 1.24 7.06 -18.46
N LEU A 384 2.56 7.26 -18.47
CA LEU A 384 3.16 8.60 -18.56
C LEU A 384 2.87 9.22 -19.93
N THR A 385 2.70 10.54 -19.95
CA THR A 385 2.56 11.30 -21.19
C THR A 385 3.91 11.55 -21.84
N GLN A 386 3.93 11.75 -23.15
CA GLN A 386 5.16 12.02 -23.91
C GLN A 386 5.96 13.20 -23.32
N GLY A 387 5.29 14.30 -22.94
CA GLY A 387 5.96 15.44 -22.32
C GLY A 387 6.56 15.13 -20.94
N GLU A 388 6.02 14.16 -20.19
CA GLU A 388 6.63 13.73 -18.93
C GLU A 388 7.86 12.87 -19.16
N ILE A 389 7.84 12.03 -20.19
CA ILE A 389 9.01 11.27 -20.61
C ILE A 389 10.12 12.24 -21.05
N GLU A 390 9.78 13.27 -21.82
CA GLU A 390 10.72 14.31 -22.27
C GLU A 390 11.29 15.12 -21.10
N ASP A 391 10.46 15.58 -20.16
CA ASP A 391 10.93 16.30 -18.96
C ASP A 391 11.91 15.45 -18.14
N LEU A 392 11.62 14.16 -17.96
CA LEU A 392 12.49 13.25 -17.24
C LEU A 392 13.79 13.00 -18.02
N GLN A 393 13.72 12.82 -19.35
CA GLN A 393 14.91 12.71 -20.20
C GLN A 393 15.81 13.95 -20.10
N LEU A 394 15.24 15.15 -20.01
CA LEU A 394 16.01 16.37 -19.78
C LEU A 394 16.72 16.37 -18.41
N ASP A 395 16.05 15.86 -17.38
CA ASP A 395 16.65 15.68 -16.05
C ASP A 395 17.77 14.63 -16.11
N LEU A 396 17.56 13.48 -16.77
CA LEU A 396 18.58 12.44 -17.01
C LEU A 396 19.83 13.03 -17.69
N ASP A 397 19.64 13.77 -18.78
CA ASP A 397 20.72 14.39 -19.52
C ASP A 397 21.48 15.40 -18.66
N ARG A 398 20.77 16.13 -17.79
CA ARG A 398 21.37 17.06 -16.83
C ARG A 398 22.21 16.31 -15.79
N TYR A 399 21.72 15.20 -15.25
CA TYR A 399 22.47 14.34 -14.34
C TYR A 399 23.70 13.76 -15.02
N GLY A 400 23.56 13.17 -16.20
CA GLY A 400 24.67 12.60 -16.95
C GLY A 400 25.75 13.63 -17.34
N ARG A 401 25.37 14.89 -17.59
CA ARG A 401 26.34 15.98 -17.78
C ARG A 401 27.04 16.37 -16.47
N ARG A 402 26.29 16.52 -15.37
CA ARG A 402 26.86 16.85 -14.06
C ARG A 402 27.83 15.78 -13.57
N ARG A 403 27.42 14.51 -13.64
CA ARG A 403 28.27 13.38 -13.26
C ARG A 403 29.57 13.36 -14.05
N ARG A 404 29.53 13.47 -15.38
CA ARG A 404 30.74 13.55 -16.21
C ARG A 404 31.64 14.71 -15.83
N ALA A 405 31.08 15.90 -15.61
CA ALA A 405 31.86 17.06 -15.17
C ALA A 405 32.53 16.84 -13.81
N ILE A 406 31.85 16.15 -12.89
CA ILE A 406 32.42 15.78 -11.58
C ILE A 406 33.50 14.71 -11.75
N GLU A 407 33.25 13.67 -12.55
CA GLU A 407 34.24 12.63 -12.86
C GLU A 407 35.51 13.23 -13.48
N GLU A 408 35.36 14.15 -14.44
CA GLU A 408 36.46 14.89 -15.06
C GLU A 408 37.20 15.78 -14.04
N PHE A 409 36.46 16.52 -13.20
CA PHE A 409 37.03 17.34 -12.13
C PHE A 409 37.84 16.49 -11.14
N LEU A 410 37.29 15.34 -10.74
CA LEU A 410 37.96 14.40 -9.84
C LEU A 410 39.17 13.78 -10.54
N ALA A 411 39.08 13.37 -11.80
CA ALA A 411 40.21 12.81 -12.55
C ALA A 411 41.39 13.80 -12.61
N ALA A 412 41.11 15.10 -12.76
CA ALA A 412 42.12 16.17 -12.74
C ALA A 412 42.71 16.46 -11.35
N ARG A 413 42.15 15.89 -10.28
CA ARG A 413 42.46 16.17 -8.88
C ARG A 413 42.82 14.89 -8.09
N PRO A 414 43.95 14.21 -8.40
CA PRO A 414 44.38 12.97 -7.72
C PRO A 414 44.52 13.12 -6.20
N GLU A 415 44.75 14.34 -5.72
CA GLU A 415 44.83 14.67 -4.29
C GLU A 415 43.50 14.53 -3.55
N ILE A 416 42.36 14.57 -4.25
CA ILE A 416 41.05 14.34 -3.64
C ILE A 416 40.95 12.85 -3.32
N GLY A 417 40.95 12.54 -2.03
CA GLY A 417 40.89 11.18 -1.53
C GLY A 417 39.62 10.43 -1.99
N PRO A 418 39.64 9.08 -1.98
CA PRO A 418 38.55 8.25 -2.47
C PRO A 418 37.18 8.56 -1.84
N ALA A 419 37.16 8.94 -0.55
CA ALA A 419 35.92 9.32 0.16
C ALA A 419 35.32 10.63 -0.37
N ALA A 420 36.14 11.67 -0.56
CA ALA A 420 35.68 12.95 -1.11
C ALA A 420 35.29 12.82 -2.60
N ARG A 421 35.98 11.95 -3.36
CA ARG A 421 35.58 11.57 -4.72
C ARG A 421 34.19 10.97 -4.76
N ARG A 422 33.91 9.98 -3.90
CA ARG A 422 32.59 9.36 -3.80
C ARG A 422 31.52 10.37 -3.41
N ALA A 423 31.79 11.20 -2.40
CA ALA A 423 30.83 12.22 -1.96
C ALA A 423 30.47 13.21 -3.07
N LEU A 424 31.44 13.61 -3.89
CA LEU A 424 31.21 14.52 -5.01
C LEU A 424 30.41 13.86 -6.14
N LEU A 425 30.60 12.57 -6.43
CA LEU A 425 29.90 11.89 -7.54
C LEU A 425 28.40 11.69 -7.34
N VAL A 426 27.93 11.78 -6.10
CA VAL A 426 26.53 11.54 -5.74
C VAL A 426 25.79 12.85 -5.39
N ALA A 427 26.50 13.94 -5.14
CA ALA A 427 25.94 15.29 -4.97
C ALA A 427 25.63 15.97 -6.32
#